data_AF-A0A832J8Q2-F1
#
_entry.id   AF-A0A832J8Q2-F1
#
_cell.length_a   1.000
_cell.length_b   1.000
_cell.length_c   1.000
_cell.angle_alpha   90.00
_cell.angle_beta   90.00
_cell.angle_gamma   90.00
#
_symmetry.space_group_name_H-M   'P 1'
#
loop_
_entity.id
_entity.type
_entity.pdbx_description
1 polymer ?
#
loop_
_entity_poly.entity_id
_entity_poly.type
_entity_poly.pdbx_seq_one_letter_code
_entity_poly.pdbx_strand_id
1 'polypeptide(L)'
;MIIKGEPEDFYVKEIIDLGKKKPGETFKYFIMWKRNLTTIRAIKIVSRKLKISKRRISFAGEKDKRAITEQYIAIRGLKEYRELYDFGNVKLKYVGSFSEPIGISDIIGNEFIILIRKITEDEKKKFLENVEIFKNGFVNYFDDQRFGDVRCNNHLIGKAIINRDWETACKILLTFTSEKENKIATEAREWLKKNWGNWKDAIKIFPKWLDIELAVLNYLINHPNDFLGALKKIHRRLIRMFIHSYQSYLWNKSVSEFIKQFTKDCKFIKLEIGEFCVPKNRDIIERLKNERFP
;
A
#
# COMPACT_ATOMS: atom_id res chain seq x y z
N MET A 1 23.16 4.39 0.42
CA MET A 1 21.96 4.94 1.09
C MET A 1 21.19 3.94 1.98
N ILE A 2 20.68 4.35 3.15
CA ILE A 2 19.73 3.61 4.01
C ILE A 2 18.54 4.52 4.37
N ILE A 3 17.31 4.02 4.19
CA ILE A 3 16.05 4.66 4.60
C ILE A 3 15.36 3.78 5.65
N LYS A 4 14.69 4.37 6.64
CA LYS A 4 14.05 3.64 7.75
C LYS A 4 15.04 2.73 8.50
N GLY A 5 16.28 3.19 8.72
CA GLY A 5 17.28 2.44 9.48
C GLY A 5 16.79 2.17 10.90
N GLU A 6 16.36 3.23 11.56
CA GLU A 6 15.66 3.21 12.84
C GLU A 6 14.23 3.79 12.70
N PRO A 7 13.30 3.49 13.62
CA PRO A 7 11.95 4.09 13.58
C PRO A 7 11.95 5.62 13.54
N GLU A 8 12.92 6.25 14.20
CA GLU A 8 13.14 7.70 14.26
C GLU A 8 13.47 8.31 12.88
N ASP A 9 14.04 7.51 11.97
CA ASP A 9 14.41 7.98 10.64
C ASP A 9 13.19 8.27 9.74
N PHE A 10 12.00 7.89 10.19
CA PHE A 10 10.77 8.08 9.44
C PHE A 10 9.65 8.50 10.38
N TYR A 11 9.43 9.80 10.42
CA TYR A 11 8.37 10.41 11.20
C TYR A 11 7.22 10.84 10.30
N VAL A 12 6.00 10.48 10.69
CA VAL A 12 4.77 10.80 9.94
C VAL A 12 3.77 11.48 10.87
N LYS A 13 3.29 12.66 10.51
CA LYS A 13 2.26 13.37 11.24
C LYS A 13 1.04 13.58 10.37
N GLU A 14 -0.10 13.06 10.81
CA GLU A 14 -1.37 13.22 10.13
C GLU A 14 -1.87 14.66 10.28
N ILE A 15 -2.35 15.23 9.17
CA ILE A 15 -2.95 16.56 9.12
C ILE A 15 -4.45 16.38 8.83
N ILE A 16 -5.29 16.88 9.73
CA ILE A 16 -6.74 16.91 9.57
C ILE A 16 -7.27 18.33 9.74
N ASP A 17 -8.43 18.60 9.17
CA ASP A 17 -9.15 19.86 9.37
C ASP A 17 -10.19 19.69 10.48
N LEU A 18 -9.82 20.02 11.72
CA LEU A 18 -10.75 19.98 12.86
C LEU A 18 -11.85 21.04 12.76
N GLY A 19 -11.67 22.11 11.98
CA GLY A 19 -12.67 23.17 11.81
C GLY A 19 -13.95 22.68 11.15
N LYS A 20 -13.89 21.57 10.40
CA LYS A 20 -15.05 20.93 9.78
C LYS A 20 -15.85 20.04 10.73
N LYS A 21 -15.32 19.72 11.91
CA LYS A 21 -15.97 18.83 12.87
C LYS A 21 -16.95 19.58 13.76
N LYS A 22 -18.15 19.04 13.90
CA LYS A 22 -19.16 19.62 14.79
C LYS A 22 -18.77 19.40 16.26
N PRO A 23 -18.62 20.47 17.07
CA PRO A 23 -18.38 20.33 18.51
C PRO A 23 -19.43 19.43 19.17
N GLY A 24 -19.02 18.68 20.20
CA GLY A 24 -19.93 17.82 20.95
C GLY A 24 -19.19 16.82 21.84
N GLU A 25 -19.90 16.19 22.77
CA GLU A 25 -19.27 15.35 23.80
C GLU A 25 -19.21 13.85 23.45
N THR A 26 -19.76 13.47 22.29
CA THR A 26 -19.89 12.06 21.88
C THR A 26 -18.54 11.37 21.67
N PHE A 27 -17.55 12.08 21.12
CA PHE A 27 -16.22 11.55 20.83
C PHE A 27 -15.14 12.44 21.41
N LYS A 28 -14.23 11.83 22.18
CA LYS A 28 -13.00 12.48 22.65
C LYS A 28 -11.88 12.22 21.64
N TYR A 29 -11.30 13.28 21.09
CA TYR A 29 -10.24 13.21 20.11
C TYR A 29 -8.87 13.29 20.79
N PHE A 30 -7.96 12.45 20.32
CA PHE A 30 -6.57 12.42 20.76
C PHE A 30 -5.63 12.35 19.56
N ILE A 31 -4.48 13.00 19.66
CA ILE A 31 -3.31 12.66 18.85
C ILE A 31 -2.67 11.44 19.50
N MET A 32 -2.66 10.32 18.76
CA MET A 32 -1.95 9.11 19.11
C MET A 32 -0.56 9.11 18.48
N TRP A 33 0.46 9.24 19.33
CA TRP A 33 1.84 8.98 18.97
C TRP A 33 2.12 7.47 19.14
N LYS A 34 2.75 6.83 18.16
CA LYS A 34 3.24 5.44 18.27
C LYS A 34 4.63 5.28 17.70
N ARG A 35 5.41 4.35 18.26
CA ARG A 35 6.75 3.98 17.79
C ARG A 35 6.84 2.49 17.49
N ASN A 36 7.35 2.16 16.31
CA ASN A 36 7.62 0.78 15.87
C ASN A 36 6.42 -0.20 16.01
N LEU A 37 5.20 0.29 15.77
CA LEU A 37 3.96 -0.45 15.94
C LEU A 37 3.02 -0.20 14.75
N THR A 38 2.26 -1.23 14.36
CA THR A 38 1.11 -1.02 13.46
C THR A 38 0.01 -0.26 14.20
N THR A 39 -0.81 0.51 13.48
CA THR A 39 -1.95 1.23 14.07
C THR A 39 -2.86 0.28 14.84
N ILE A 40 -3.19 -0.88 14.28
CA ILE A 40 -4.03 -1.89 14.96
C ILE A 40 -3.44 -2.39 16.29
N ARG A 41 -2.11 -2.56 16.37
CA ARG A 41 -1.45 -2.94 17.63
C ARG A 41 -1.50 -1.81 18.65
N ALA A 42 -1.29 -0.56 18.23
CA ALA A 42 -1.40 0.60 19.10
C ALA A 42 -2.83 0.76 19.67
N ILE A 43 -3.86 0.64 18.83
CA ILE A 43 -5.28 0.65 19.24
C ILE A 43 -5.59 -0.46 20.25
N LYS A 44 -4.99 -1.65 20.10
CA LYS A 44 -5.12 -2.76 21.07
C LYS A 44 -4.50 -2.40 22.43
N ILE A 45 -3.39 -1.66 22.45
CA ILE A 45 -2.76 -1.18 23.69
C ILE A 45 -3.66 -0.15 24.36
N VAL A 46 -4.13 0.87 23.62
CA VAL A 46 -5.05 1.91 24.11
C VAL A 46 -6.32 1.30 24.71
N SER A 47 -6.98 0.41 23.96
CA SER A 47 -8.21 -0.27 24.40
C SER A 47 -8.02 -1.02 25.72
N ARG A 48 -6.90 -1.73 25.90
CA ARG A 48 -6.60 -2.46 27.13
C ARG A 48 -6.29 -1.52 28.30
N LYS A 49 -5.46 -0.50 28.08
CA LYS A 49 -5.04 0.43 29.13
C LYS A 49 -6.19 1.32 29.62
N LEU A 50 -7.10 1.71 28.73
CA LEU A 50 -8.30 2.46 29.06
C LEU A 50 -9.51 1.58 29.43
N LYS A 51 -9.36 0.24 29.38
CA LYS A 51 -10.45 -0.74 29.66
C LYS A 51 -11.72 -0.50 28.83
N ILE A 52 -11.57 -0.18 27.55
CA ILE A 52 -12.67 0.06 26.61
C ILE A 52 -12.64 -0.90 25.43
N SER A 53 -13.78 -1.14 24.80
CA SER A 53 -13.85 -1.90 23.54
C SER A 53 -13.12 -1.17 22.40
N LYS A 54 -12.34 -1.92 21.60
CA LYS A 54 -11.69 -1.39 20.39
C LYS A 54 -12.68 -0.77 19.40
N ARG A 55 -13.92 -1.27 19.35
CA ARG A 55 -14.97 -0.76 18.46
C ARG A 55 -15.37 0.69 18.77
N ARG A 56 -15.00 1.20 19.95
CA ARG A 56 -15.23 2.59 20.34
C ARG A 56 -14.14 3.54 19.81
N ILE A 57 -13.06 3.02 19.23
CA ILE A 57 -11.92 3.81 18.78
C ILE A 57 -11.93 3.85 17.25
N SER A 58 -12.20 5.01 16.67
CA SER A 58 -12.11 5.28 15.24
C SER A 58 -10.79 5.99 14.90
N PHE A 59 -10.29 5.75 13.70
CA PHE A 59 -9.11 6.38 13.11
C PHE A 59 -9.29 6.43 11.58
N ALA A 60 -8.67 7.40 10.91
CA ALA A 60 -8.89 7.63 9.48
C ALA A 60 -8.05 6.71 8.57
N GLY A 61 -6.88 6.27 9.02
CA GLY A 61 -6.04 5.34 8.26
C GLY A 61 -4.96 4.68 9.11
N GLU A 62 -4.39 3.60 8.59
CA GLU A 62 -3.20 3.00 9.18
C GLU A 62 -1.95 3.78 8.75
N LYS A 63 -0.95 3.83 9.64
CA LYS A 63 0.36 4.42 9.36
C LYS A 63 1.45 3.37 9.49
N ASP A 64 2.61 3.64 8.89
CA ASP A 64 3.78 2.76 8.87
C ASP A 64 4.10 2.14 10.24
N LYS A 65 4.42 0.84 10.23
CA LYS A 65 4.87 0.13 11.44
C LYS A 65 6.25 0.62 11.87
N ARG A 66 7.23 0.61 10.97
CA ARG A 66 8.64 0.95 11.24
C ARG A 66 8.86 2.45 11.08
N ALA A 67 8.26 3.20 12.00
CA ALA A 67 8.22 4.65 12.01
C ALA A 67 7.88 5.17 13.41
N ILE A 68 8.09 6.46 13.62
CA ILE A 68 7.34 7.25 14.60
C ILE A 68 6.15 7.88 13.87
N THR A 69 4.95 7.75 14.43
CA THR A 69 3.77 8.32 13.77
C THR A 69 2.85 9.01 14.76
N GLU A 70 2.37 10.19 14.41
CA GLU A 70 1.27 10.90 15.07
C GLU A 70 0.03 10.85 14.17
N GLN A 71 -1.05 10.28 14.69
CA GLN A 71 -2.32 10.22 13.99
C GLN A 71 -3.47 10.53 14.93
N TYR A 72 -4.57 11.03 14.39
CA TYR A 72 -5.75 11.29 15.21
C TYR A 72 -6.54 10.01 15.42
N ILE A 73 -7.03 9.85 16.65
CA ILE A 73 -8.00 8.84 17.02
C ILE A 73 -9.17 9.52 17.74
N ALA A 74 -10.37 8.96 17.58
CA ALA A 74 -11.55 9.42 18.29
C ALA A 74 -12.15 8.28 19.11
N ILE A 75 -12.41 8.53 20.40
CA ILE A 75 -12.93 7.54 21.34
C ILE A 75 -14.36 7.91 21.71
N ARG A 76 -15.32 7.07 21.31
CA ARG A 76 -16.75 7.27 21.58
C ARG A 76 -17.08 7.09 23.06
N GLY A 77 -17.79 8.05 23.66
CA GLY A 77 -18.40 7.97 24.99
C GLY A 77 -17.42 7.86 26.15
N LEU A 78 -16.19 8.37 25.98
CA LEU A 78 -15.19 8.39 27.05
C LEU A 78 -15.50 9.57 27.98
N LYS A 79 -16.05 9.28 29.17
CA LYS A 79 -16.45 10.30 30.15
C LYS A 79 -15.24 10.89 30.88
N GLU A 80 -14.42 10.03 31.47
CA GLU A 80 -13.19 10.43 32.16
C GLU A 80 -12.00 10.29 31.22
N TYR A 81 -11.23 11.37 31.09
CA TYR A 81 -10.01 11.37 30.31
C TYR A 81 -8.91 12.21 30.96
N ARG A 82 -7.67 12.01 30.53
CA ARG A 82 -6.50 12.81 30.88
C ARG A 82 -6.01 13.57 29.67
N GLU A 83 -5.38 14.71 29.91
CA GLU A 83 -4.72 15.50 28.86
C GLU A 83 -3.60 14.73 28.18
N LEU A 84 -2.85 13.92 28.94
CA LEU A 84 -1.77 13.09 28.44
C LEU A 84 -1.87 11.67 29.02
N TYR A 85 -1.71 10.68 28.14
CA TYR A 85 -1.46 9.29 28.51
C TYR A 85 -0.13 8.84 27.94
N ASP A 86 0.69 8.19 28.77
CA ASP A 86 1.92 7.52 28.36
C ASP A 86 1.82 6.02 28.62
N PHE A 87 1.86 5.22 27.56
CA PHE A 87 1.85 3.77 27.59
C PHE A 87 3.15 3.18 27.02
N GLY A 88 4.25 3.95 27.06
CA GLY A 88 5.55 3.60 26.48
C GLY A 88 5.59 3.91 25.00
N ASN A 89 5.56 2.88 24.15
CA ASN A 89 5.59 3.03 22.69
C ASN A 89 4.28 3.58 22.09
N VAL A 90 3.32 3.97 22.93
CA VAL A 90 2.07 4.63 22.53
C VAL A 90 1.78 5.75 23.53
N LYS A 91 1.52 6.96 23.04
CA LYS A 91 1.11 8.10 23.85
C LYS A 91 -0.14 8.73 23.25
N LEU A 92 -1.02 9.26 24.09
CA LEU A 92 -2.22 10.00 23.66
C LEU A 92 -2.18 11.40 24.24
N LYS A 93 -2.37 12.41 23.39
CA LYS A 93 -2.56 13.81 23.80
C LYS A 93 -3.98 14.23 23.44
N TYR A 94 -4.76 14.69 24.42
CA TYR A 94 -6.12 15.17 24.19
C TYR A 94 -6.10 16.42 23.30
N VAL A 95 -7.12 16.55 22.45
CA VAL A 95 -7.23 17.64 21.46
C VAL A 95 -8.54 18.39 21.60
N GLY A 96 -9.64 17.67 21.83
CA GLY A 96 -10.97 18.26 21.83
C GLY A 96 -12.06 17.21 21.78
N SER A 97 -13.31 17.67 21.76
CA SER A 97 -14.49 16.82 21.74
C SER A 97 -15.40 17.19 20.57
N PHE A 98 -15.86 16.17 19.85
CA PHE A 98 -16.72 16.33 18.69
C PHE A 98 -17.88 15.34 18.70
N SER A 99 -18.93 15.67 17.95
CA SER A 99 -20.14 14.83 17.82
C SER A 99 -19.96 13.66 16.84
N GLU A 100 -18.95 13.75 15.97
CA GLU A 100 -18.71 12.83 14.85
C GLU A 100 -17.44 11.99 15.09
N PRO A 101 -17.37 10.74 14.57
CA PRO A 101 -16.13 9.98 14.56
C PRO A 101 -15.13 10.58 13.56
N ILE A 102 -13.89 10.12 13.65
CA ILE A 102 -12.88 10.40 12.64
C ILE A 102 -12.93 9.36 11.52
N GLY A 103 -12.81 9.79 10.27
CA GLY A 103 -12.82 8.96 9.07
C GLY A 103 -11.86 9.46 8.00
N ILE A 104 -11.73 8.68 6.90
CA ILE A 104 -10.78 8.93 5.80
C ILE A 104 -10.93 10.33 5.21
N SER A 105 -12.16 10.83 5.08
CA SER A 105 -12.47 12.15 4.52
C SER A 105 -11.92 13.32 5.32
N ASP A 106 -11.53 13.10 6.58
CA ASP A 106 -11.00 14.16 7.45
C ASP A 106 -9.51 14.42 7.23
N ILE A 107 -8.80 13.49 6.58
CA ILE A 107 -7.38 13.63 6.28
C ILE A 107 -7.20 14.64 5.14
N ILE A 108 -6.49 15.73 5.44
CA ILE A 108 -5.97 16.65 4.42
C ILE A 108 -4.71 16.07 3.80
N GLY A 109 -3.83 15.51 4.62
CA GLY A 109 -2.55 14.98 4.19
C GLY A 109 -1.72 14.40 5.32
N ASN A 110 -0.46 14.12 5.03
CA ASN A 110 0.52 13.69 6.02
C ASN A 110 1.80 14.50 5.82
N GLU A 111 2.36 15.00 6.91
CA GLU A 111 3.69 15.57 6.95
C GLU A 111 4.70 14.44 7.20
N PHE A 112 5.77 14.41 6.41
CA PHE A 112 6.83 13.42 6.51
C PHE A 112 8.14 14.11 6.86
N ILE A 113 8.84 13.57 7.87
CA ILE A 113 10.23 13.90 8.15
C ILE A 113 11.02 12.61 7.97
N ILE A 114 11.93 12.60 6.99
CA ILE A 114 12.68 11.40 6.59
C ILE A 114 14.17 11.68 6.72
N LEU A 115 14.86 10.89 7.54
CA LEU A 115 16.31 10.90 7.62
C LEU A 115 16.89 9.81 6.72
N ILE A 116 17.76 10.23 5.80
CA ILE A 116 18.48 9.33 4.91
C ILE A 116 19.91 9.15 5.47
N ARG A 117 20.28 7.91 5.80
CA ARG A 117 21.59 7.58 6.38
C ARG A 117 22.53 6.99 5.34
N LYS A 118 23.84 7.03 5.63
CA LYS A 118 24.91 6.41 4.80
C LYS A 118 24.75 6.74 3.31
N ILE A 119 24.56 8.03 3.03
CA ILE A 119 24.48 8.56 1.67
C ILE A 119 25.89 8.87 1.18
N THR A 120 26.23 8.47 -0.03
CA THR A 120 27.49 8.88 -0.66
C THR A 120 27.38 10.31 -1.21
N GLU A 121 28.50 10.98 -1.46
CA GLU A 121 28.46 12.33 -2.06
C GLU A 121 27.80 12.34 -3.45
N ASP A 122 28.01 11.28 -4.24
CA ASP A 122 27.34 11.13 -5.55
C ASP A 122 25.82 10.93 -5.40
N GLU A 123 25.38 10.12 -4.43
CA GLU A 123 23.95 9.93 -4.13
C GLU A 123 23.33 11.25 -3.65
N LYS A 124 24.04 12.00 -2.82
CA LYS A 124 23.59 13.30 -2.28
C LYS A 124 23.47 14.35 -3.38
N LYS A 125 24.44 14.43 -4.30
CA LYS A 125 24.36 15.31 -5.47
C LYS A 125 23.14 14.98 -6.33
N LYS A 126 22.94 13.70 -6.67
CA LYS A 126 21.76 13.24 -7.42
C LYS A 126 20.45 13.54 -6.69
N PHE A 127 20.43 13.43 -5.36
CA PHE A 127 19.25 13.76 -4.57
C PHE A 127 18.90 15.25 -4.67
N LEU A 128 19.88 16.14 -4.52
CA LEU A 128 19.65 17.59 -4.64
C LEU A 128 19.16 17.98 -6.05
N GLU A 129 19.74 17.39 -7.09
CA GLU A 129 19.28 17.56 -8.47
C GLU A 129 17.82 17.09 -8.64
N ASN A 130 17.43 15.99 -8.01
CA ASN A 130 16.05 15.49 -8.04
C ASN A 130 15.07 16.38 -7.28
N VAL A 131 15.46 16.89 -6.12
CA VAL A 131 14.58 17.72 -5.28
C VAL A 131 14.10 18.94 -6.04
N GLU A 132 14.95 19.58 -6.83
CA GLU A 132 14.55 20.73 -7.65
C GLU A 132 13.50 20.37 -8.72
N ILE A 133 13.56 19.16 -9.29
CA ILE A 133 12.54 18.67 -10.23
C ILE A 133 11.19 18.48 -9.52
N PHE A 134 11.21 17.95 -8.29
CA PHE A 134 9.99 17.56 -7.56
C PHE A 134 9.42 18.64 -6.64
N LYS A 135 10.08 19.80 -6.50
CA LYS A 135 9.72 20.88 -5.57
C LYS A 135 8.29 21.39 -5.73
N ASN A 136 7.72 21.26 -6.93
CA ASN A 136 6.38 21.76 -7.26
C ASN A 136 5.35 20.63 -7.47
N GLY A 137 5.68 19.44 -6.99
CA GLY A 137 4.86 18.25 -7.11
C GLY A 137 5.52 17.19 -7.96
N PHE A 138 4.87 16.04 -8.02
CA PHE A 138 5.32 14.88 -8.76
C PHE A 138 4.11 14.19 -9.39
N VAL A 139 4.37 13.42 -10.43
CA VAL A 139 3.35 12.58 -11.05
C VAL A 139 3.04 11.43 -10.10
N ASN A 140 1.77 11.26 -9.74
CA ASN A 140 1.33 10.32 -8.70
C ASN A 140 1.31 8.84 -9.18
N TYR A 141 2.44 8.33 -9.66
CA TYR A 141 2.58 6.93 -10.07
C TYR A 141 2.34 5.96 -8.92
N PHE A 142 1.66 4.86 -9.22
CA PHE A 142 1.62 3.69 -8.35
C PHE A 142 2.97 2.97 -8.39
N ASP A 143 3.50 2.60 -7.22
CA ASP A 143 4.78 1.91 -7.07
C ASP A 143 4.63 0.38 -7.16
N ASP A 144 5.76 -0.33 -7.16
CA ASP A 144 5.82 -1.80 -7.27
C ASP A 144 5.01 -2.51 -6.17
N GLN A 145 4.91 -1.92 -4.98
CA GLN A 145 4.10 -2.46 -3.88
C GLN A 145 2.62 -2.58 -4.26
N ARG A 146 2.06 -1.64 -5.05
CA ARG A 146 0.69 -1.75 -5.59
C ARG A 146 0.48 -2.98 -6.48
N PHE A 147 1.55 -3.51 -7.04
CA PHE A 147 1.56 -4.66 -7.95
C PHE A 147 2.01 -5.96 -7.27
N GLY A 148 2.38 -5.87 -5.98
CA GLY A 148 2.71 -6.99 -5.10
C GLY A 148 4.20 -7.01 -4.73
N ASP A 149 4.50 -6.95 -3.43
CA ASP A 149 5.86 -6.75 -2.90
C ASP A 149 6.90 -7.79 -3.38
N VAL A 150 6.51 -9.05 -3.53
CA VAL A 150 7.43 -10.15 -3.87
C VAL A 150 7.58 -10.31 -5.37
N ARG A 151 6.46 -10.42 -6.09
CA ARG A 151 6.44 -10.85 -7.51
C ARG A 151 5.99 -9.77 -8.49
N CYS A 152 5.44 -8.66 -8.02
CA CYS A 152 5.00 -7.54 -8.84
C CYS A 152 4.07 -7.91 -10.02
N ASN A 153 3.32 -9.02 -9.93
CA ASN A 153 2.59 -9.62 -11.05
C ASN A 153 1.06 -9.44 -10.98
N ASN A 154 0.52 -8.74 -9.98
CA ASN A 154 -0.92 -8.60 -9.76
C ASN A 154 -1.66 -8.00 -10.98
N HIS A 155 -1.03 -7.03 -11.66
CA HIS A 155 -1.60 -6.40 -12.86
C HIS A 155 -1.69 -7.37 -14.05
N LEU A 156 -0.77 -8.33 -14.16
CA LEU A 156 -0.80 -9.32 -15.23
C LEU A 156 -1.98 -10.29 -15.04
N ILE A 157 -2.21 -10.72 -13.79
CA ILE A 157 -3.39 -11.52 -13.41
C ILE A 157 -4.67 -10.72 -13.69
N GLY A 158 -4.70 -9.45 -13.28
CA GLY A 158 -5.84 -8.56 -13.51
C GLY A 158 -6.17 -8.38 -15.00
N LYS A 159 -5.16 -8.19 -15.86
CA LYS A 159 -5.31 -8.11 -17.31
C LYS A 159 -5.98 -9.36 -17.88
N ALA A 160 -5.47 -10.54 -17.50
CA ALA A 160 -6.01 -11.82 -17.98
C ALA A 160 -7.48 -12.01 -17.55
N ILE A 161 -7.80 -11.66 -16.30
CA ILE A 161 -9.18 -11.70 -15.76
C ILE A 161 -10.13 -10.80 -16.56
N ILE A 162 -9.74 -9.56 -16.88
CA ILE A 162 -10.57 -8.64 -17.65
C ILE A 162 -10.82 -9.16 -19.08
N ASN A 163 -9.78 -9.76 -19.68
CA ASN A 163 -9.87 -10.37 -21.00
C ASN A 163 -10.60 -11.72 -21.00
N ARG A 164 -11.10 -12.20 -19.85
CA ARG A 164 -11.71 -13.52 -19.69
C ARG A 164 -10.79 -14.69 -20.05
N ASP A 165 -9.47 -14.45 -20.02
CA ASP A 165 -8.45 -15.48 -20.19
C ASP A 165 -8.13 -16.09 -18.82
N TRP A 166 -9.01 -17.00 -18.40
CA TRP A 166 -8.95 -17.62 -17.07
C TRP A 166 -7.73 -18.52 -16.90
N GLU A 167 -7.32 -19.20 -17.97
CA GLU A 167 -6.15 -20.08 -17.94
C GLU A 167 -4.88 -19.25 -17.72
N THR A 168 -4.67 -18.18 -18.48
CA THR A 168 -3.51 -17.31 -18.29
C THR A 168 -3.51 -16.67 -16.90
N ALA A 169 -4.67 -16.27 -16.37
CA ALA A 169 -4.75 -15.75 -15.00
C ALA A 169 -4.29 -16.78 -13.95
N CYS A 170 -4.77 -18.03 -14.04
CA CYS A 170 -4.32 -19.14 -13.20
C CYS A 170 -2.82 -19.43 -13.40
N LYS A 171 -2.35 -19.42 -14.64
CA LYS A 171 -0.95 -19.68 -14.98
C LYS A 171 -0.02 -18.65 -14.37
N ILE A 172 -0.33 -17.36 -14.49
CA ILE A 172 0.46 -16.30 -13.86
C ILE A 172 0.44 -16.44 -12.33
N LEU A 173 -0.74 -16.66 -11.73
CA LEU A 173 -0.87 -16.83 -10.28
C LEU A 173 0.01 -17.97 -9.75
N LEU A 174 -0.02 -19.11 -10.44
CA LEU A 174 0.63 -20.34 -10.02
C LEU A 174 2.11 -20.40 -10.39
N THR A 175 2.54 -19.87 -11.54
CA THR A 175 3.88 -20.16 -12.08
C THR A 175 4.82 -18.95 -12.17
N PHE A 176 4.34 -17.72 -11.94
CA PHE A 176 5.19 -16.53 -12.01
C PHE A 176 6.15 -16.49 -10.81
N THR A 177 7.42 -16.25 -11.09
CA THR A 177 8.52 -16.21 -10.12
C THR A 177 9.22 -14.85 -10.12
N SER A 178 9.93 -14.54 -9.05
CA SER A 178 10.80 -13.37 -8.95
C SER A 178 12.05 -13.68 -8.14
N GLU A 179 13.09 -12.86 -8.27
CA GLU A 179 14.35 -13.01 -7.53
C GLU A 179 14.17 -12.86 -6.00
N LYS A 180 13.09 -12.18 -5.58
CA LYS A 180 12.76 -11.95 -4.17
C LYS A 180 12.02 -13.13 -3.53
N GLU A 181 11.55 -14.10 -4.31
CA GLU A 181 10.75 -15.21 -3.82
C GLU A 181 11.62 -16.28 -3.12
N ASN A 182 11.01 -16.99 -2.17
CA ASN A 182 11.67 -18.11 -1.50
C ASN A 182 12.00 -19.24 -2.49
N LYS A 183 13.23 -19.78 -2.42
CA LYS A 183 13.71 -20.83 -3.33
C LYS A 183 12.76 -22.02 -3.48
N ILE A 184 12.19 -22.52 -2.37
CA ILE A 184 11.26 -23.67 -2.39
C ILE A 184 10.01 -23.33 -3.20
N ALA A 185 9.47 -22.12 -3.02
CA ALA A 185 8.34 -21.66 -3.80
C ALA A 185 8.73 -21.50 -5.28
N THR A 186 9.87 -20.87 -5.58
CA THR A 186 10.37 -20.71 -6.95
C THR A 186 10.49 -22.05 -7.68
N GLU A 187 11.12 -23.05 -7.06
CA GLU A 187 11.28 -24.40 -7.63
C GLU A 187 9.92 -25.07 -7.90
N ALA A 188 8.98 -25.00 -6.96
CA ALA A 188 7.64 -25.56 -7.13
C ALA A 188 6.89 -24.91 -8.30
N ARG A 189 6.99 -23.58 -8.44
CA ARG A 189 6.38 -22.82 -9.54
C ARG A 189 6.99 -23.12 -10.90
N GLU A 190 8.33 -23.21 -10.96
CA GLU A 190 9.05 -23.58 -12.18
C GLU A 190 8.76 -25.01 -12.62
N TRP A 191 8.68 -25.94 -11.65
CA TRP A 191 8.26 -27.31 -11.93
C TRP A 191 6.86 -27.34 -12.54
N LEU A 192 5.90 -26.61 -11.95
CA LEU A 192 4.54 -26.54 -12.49
C LEU A 192 4.49 -25.85 -13.86
N LYS A 193 5.34 -24.85 -14.10
CA LYS A 193 5.45 -24.18 -15.40
C LYS A 193 5.83 -25.18 -16.51
N LYS A 194 6.73 -26.11 -16.22
CA LYS A 194 7.17 -27.17 -17.15
C LYS A 194 6.15 -28.32 -17.26
N ASN A 195 5.38 -28.56 -16.20
CA ASN A 195 4.44 -29.67 -16.06
C ASN A 195 2.98 -29.17 -15.95
N TRP A 196 2.61 -28.20 -16.77
CA TRP A 196 1.28 -27.58 -16.73
C TRP A 196 0.19 -28.64 -16.97
N GLY A 197 -0.80 -28.72 -16.07
CA GLY A 197 -1.81 -29.80 -16.08
C GLY A 197 -1.60 -30.87 -15.02
N ASN A 198 -0.38 -31.05 -14.49
CA ASN A 198 -0.07 -32.10 -13.50
C ASN A 198 -0.42 -31.65 -12.06
N TRP A 199 -1.70 -31.35 -11.81
CA TRP A 199 -2.18 -30.74 -10.55
C TRP A 199 -1.95 -31.61 -9.31
N LYS A 200 -2.08 -32.94 -9.45
CA LYS A 200 -1.92 -33.90 -8.34
C LYS A 200 -0.50 -33.97 -7.79
N ASP A 201 0.50 -33.69 -8.62
CA ASP A 201 1.89 -33.67 -8.19
C ASP A 201 2.31 -32.26 -7.81
N ALA A 202 1.78 -31.24 -8.48
CA ALA A 202 1.95 -29.84 -8.12
C ALA A 202 1.56 -29.57 -6.66
N ILE A 203 0.42 -30.09 -6.20
CA ILE A 203 -0.03 -29.84 -4.83
C ILE A 203 0.91 -30.43 -3.75
N LYS A 204 1.65 -31.50 -4.07
CA LYS A 204 2.58 -32.14 -3.13
C LYS A 204 3.86 -31.33 -2.94
N ILE A 205 4.29 -30.63 -3.99
CA ILE A 205 5.52 -29.83 -3.97
C ILE A 205 5.27 -28.37 -3.54
N PHE A 206 4.04 -27.86 -3.72
CA PHE A 206 3.73 -26.49 -3.35
C PHE A 206 3.77 -26.31 -1.82
N PRO A 207 4.47 -25.27 -1.32
CA PRO A 207 4.52 -25.00 0.10
C PRO A 207 3.17 -24.73 0.76
N LYS A 208 3.01 -25.23 2.00
CA LYS A 208 1.76 -25.15 2.77
C LYS A 208 1.28 -23.73 3.10
N TRP A 209 2.19 -22.74 3.07
CA TRP A 209 1.86 -21.33 3.35
C TRP A 209 1.31 -20.58 2.12
N LEU A 210 1.26 -21.22 0.95
CA LEU A 210 0.69 -20.67 -0.28
C LEU A 210 -0.79 -21.04 -0.40
N ASP A 211 -1.58 -20.66 0.59
CA ASP A 211 -2.97 -21.11 0.77
C ASP A 211 -3.86 -20.82 -0.45
N ILE A 212 -3.62 -19.68 -1.12
CA ILE A 212 -4.38 -19.25 -2.30
C ILE A 212 -4.07 -20.18 -3.48
N GLU A 213 -2.80 -20.41 -3.76
CA GLU A 213 -2.36 -21.30 -4.82
C GLU A 213 -2.81 -22.74 -4.56
N LEU A 214 -2.70 -23.22 -3.32
CA LEU A 214 -3.17 -24.55 -2.93
C LEU A 214 -4.68 -24.70 -3.09
N ALA A 215 -5.48 -23.68 -2.80
CA ALA A 215 -6.92 -23.70 -3.03
C ALA A 215 -7.27 -23.83 -4.53
N VAL A 216 -6.52 -23.14 -5.39
CA VAL A 216 -6.67 -23.22 -6.85
C VAL A 216 -6.25 -24.61 -7.36
N LEU A 217 -5.09 -25.11 -6.94
CA LEU A 217 -4.58 -26.44 -7.32
C LEU A 217 -5.54 -27.55 -6.89
N ASN A 218 -6.02 -27.51 -5.65
CA ASN A 218 -7.00 -28.48 -5.13
C ASN A 218 -8.26 -28.57 -5.99
N TYR A 219 -8.75 -27.42 -6.48
CA TYR A 219 -9.92 -27.41 -7.36
C TYR A 219 -9.61 -28.03 -8.73
N LEU A 220 -8.47 -27.66 -9.32
CA LEU A 220 -8.05 -28.14 -10.63
C LEU A 220 -7.77 -29.65 -10.66
N ILE A 221 -7.43 -30.28 -9.53
CA ILE A 221 -7.31 -31.76 -9.45
C ILE A 221 -8.59 -32.48 -9.89
N ASN A 222 -9.76 -31.96 -9.47
CA ASN A 222 -11.06 -32.56 -9.81
C ASN A 222 -11.70 -31.91 -11.05
N HIS A 223 -11.27 -30.71 -11.42
CA HIS A 223 -11.78 -29.96 -12.57
C HIS A 223 -10.64 -29.37 -13.43
N PRO A 224 -9.89 -30.21 -14.18
CA PRO A 224 -8.60 -29.83 -14.77
C PRO A 224 -8.62 -28.62 -15.72
N ASN A 225 -9.75 -28.35 -16.37
CA ASN A 225 -9.90 -27.28 -17.36
C ASN A 225 -10.83 -26.14 -16.89
N ASP A 226 -11.38 -26.22 -15.66
CA ASP A 226 -12.27 -25.18 -15.13
C ASP A 226 -11.49 -24.11 -14.37
N PHE A 227 -10.71 -23.32 -15.11
CA PHE A 227 -9.90 -22.24 -14.53
C PHE A 227 -10.74 -21.12 -13.92
N LEU A 228 -11.94 -20.85 -14.47
CA LEU A 228 -12.86 -19.87 -13.90
C LEU A 228 -13.37 -20.34 -12.53
N GLY A 229 -13.76 -21.61 -12.40
CA GLY A 229 -14.13 -22.21 -11.11
C GLY A 229 -12.98 -22.21 -10.11
N ALA A 230 -11.75 -22.42 -10.57
CA ALA A 230 -10.56 -22.37 -9.74
C ALA A 230 -10.32 -20.96 -9.17
N LEU A 231 -10.41 -19.91 -10.00
CA LEU A 231 -10.31 -18.51 -9.56
C LEU A 231 -11.43 -18.12 -8.60
N LYS A 232 -12.63 -18.70 -8.73
CA LYS A 232 -13.75 -18.47 -7.79
C LYS A 232 -13.47 -19.01 -6.38
N LYS A 233 -12.45 -19.85 -6.18
CA LYS A 233 -12.00 -20.28 -4.84
C LYS A 233 -11.22 -19.20 -4.11
N ILE A 234 -10.72 -18.20 -4.84
CA ILE A 234 -10.03 -17.06 -4.27
C ILE A 234 -11.04 -16.07 -3.70
N HIS A 235 -10.78 -15.53 -2.51
CA HIS A 235 -11.67 -14.56 -1.89
C HIS A 235 -11.86 -13.31 -2.78
N ARG A 236 -13.12 -12.87 -2.94
CA ARG A 236 -13.53 -11.78 -3.87
C ARG A 236 -12.71 -10.49 -3.73
N ARG A 237 -12.27 -10.15 -2.52
CA ARG A 237 -11.42 -8.96 -2.28
C ARG A 237 -10.07 -9.05 -3.00
N LEU A 238 -9.47 -10.25 -3.06
CA LEU A 238 -8.19 -10.45 -3.73
C LEU A 238 -8.34 -10.40 -5.26
N ILE A 239 -9.38 -11.03 -5.81
CA ILE A 239 -9.71 -10.89 -7.24
C ILE A 239 -9.88 -9.41 -7.63
N ARG A 240 -10.62 -8.65 -6.82
CA ARG A 240 -10.79 -7.22 -7.03
C ARG A 240 -9.45 -6.46 -6.96
N MET A 241 -8.54 -6.87 -6.09
CA MET A 241 -7.20 -6.29 -5.99
C MET A 241 -6.38 -6.50 -7.27
N PHE A 242 -6.43 -7.67 -7.90
CA PHE A 242 -5.77 -7.90 -9.20
C PHE A 242 -6.29 -6.96 -10.28
N ILE A 243 -7.62 -6.80 -10.37
CA ILE A 243 -8.26 -5.89 -11.33
C ILE A 243 -7.82 -4.44 -11.08
N HIS A 244 -7.87 -3.98 -9.82
CA HIS A 244 -7.41 -2.63 -9.46
C HIS A 244 -5.91 -2.42 -9.71
N SER A 245 -5.11 -3.47 -9.53
CA SER A 245 -3.68 -3.41 -9.87
C SER A 245 -3.50 -3.20 -11.37
N TYR A 246 -4.28 -3.86 -12.23
CA TYR A 246 -4.22 -3.59 -13.67
C TYR A 246 -4.69 -2.18 -14.04
N GLN A 247 -5.73 -1.64 -13.38
CA GLN A 247 -6.13 -0.25 -13.54
C GLN A 247 -5.01 0.72 -13.16
N SER A 248 -4.31 0.48 -12.04
CA SER A 248 -3.13 1.25 -11.63
C SER A 248 -2.00 1.18 -12.66
N TYR A 249 -1.78 0.02 -13.29
CA TYR A 249 -0.78 -0.14 -14.36
C TYR A 249 -1.13 0.70 -15.59
N LEU A 250 -2.41 0.64 -16.02
CA LEU A 250 -2.90 1.46 -17.13
C LEU A 250 -2.77 2.95 -16.81
N TRP A 251 -3.13 3.37 -15.60
CA TRP A 251 -2.94 4.75 -15.15
C TRP A 251 -1.48 5.19 -15.31
N ASN A 252 -0.52 4.40 -14.81
CA ASN A 252 0.90 4.75 -14.91
C ASN A 252 1.33 4.88 -16.38
N LYS A 253 0.94 3.94 -17.24
CA LYS A 253 1.28 3.99 -18.67
C LYS A 253 0.65 5.19 -19.36
N SER A 254 -0.65 5.37 -19.18
CA SER A 254 -1.43 6.42 -19.83
C SER A 254 -0.96 7.82 -19.43
N VAL A 255 -0.70 8.06 -18.15
CA VAL A 255 -0.15 9.35 -17.68
C VAL A 255 1.25 9.59 -18.24
N SER A 256 2.11 8.56 -18.24
CA SER A 256 3.45 8.69 -18.81
C SER A 256 3.42 9.00 -20.32
N GLU A 257 2.54 8.36 -21.10
CA GLU A 257 2.40 8.64 -22.53
C GLU A 257 1.77 10.01 -22.78
N PHE A 258 0.81 10.43 -21.95
CA PHE A 258 0.20 11.74 -22.05
C PHE A 258 1.22 12.87 -21.82
N ILE A 259 2.07 12.76 -20.80
CA ILE A 259 3.13 13.74 -20.54
C ILE A 259 4.09 13.87 -21.73
N LYS A 260 4.45 12.76 -22.38
CA LYS A 260 5.35 12.74 -23.55
C LYS A 260 4.81 13.53 -24.75
N GLN A 261 3.50 13.76 -24.83
CA GLN A 261 2.90 14.61 -25.86
C GLN A 261 3.23 16.10 -25.67
N PHE A 262 3.50 16.52 -24.42
CA PHE A 262 3.80 17.92 -24.07
C PHE A 262 5.30 18.21 -23.98
N THR A 263 6.14 17.21 -23.71
CA THR A 263 7.59 17.39 -23.66
C THR A 263 8.37 16.12 -23.96
N LYS A 264 9.54 16.31 -24.57
CA LYS A 264 10.57 15.27 -24.73
C LYS A 264 11.61 15.29 -23.60
N ASP A 265 11.69 16.38 -22.83
CA ASP A 265 12.61 16.51 -21.70
C ASP A 265 12.02 15.90 -20.42
N CYS A 266 12.08 14.56 -20.36
CA CYS A 266 11.66 13.76 -19.21
C CYS A 266 12.88 13.23 -18.44
N LYS A 267 12.72 13.12 -17.12
CA LYS A 267 13.44 12.14 -16.31
C LYS A 267 12.58 10.88 -16.20
N PHE A 268 13.18 9.70 -16.36
CA PHE A 268 12.44 8.43 -16.26
C PHE A 268 12.62 7.80 -14.87
N ILE A 269 11.51 7.47 -14.23
CA ILE A 269 11.49 6.66 -13.01
C ILE A 269 11.37 5.20 -13.45
N LYS A 270 12.34 4.39 -13.02
CA LYS A 270 12.35 2.94 -13.28
C LYS A 270 11.69 2.19 -12.12
N LEU A 271 10.63 1.48 -12.43
CA LEU A 271 9.92 0.54 -11.56
C LEU A 271 10.02 -0.87 -12.16
N GLU A 272 9.70 -1.92 -11.40
CA GLU A 272 9.68 -3.30 -11.93
C GLU A 272 8.65 -3.47 -13.06
N ILE A 273 7.55 -2.72 -12.99
CA ILE A 273 6.50 -2.70 -14.03
C ILE A 273 6.86 -1.85 -15.26
N GLY A 274 8.02 -1.21 -15.26
CA GLY A 274 8.55 -0.43 -16.39
C GLY A 274 9.01 0.98 -16.03
N GLU A 275 9.29 1.76 -17.07
CA GLU A 275 9.80 3.13 -16.94
C GLU A 275 8.71 4.16 -17.26
N PHE A 276 8.64 5.21 -16.45
CA PHE A 276 7.60 6.24 -16.53
C PHE A 276 8.21 7.64 -16.58
N CYS A 277 7.68 8.49 -17.47
CA CYS A 277 8.16 9.86 -17.66
C CYS A 277 7.73 10.77 -16.50
N VAL A 278 8.67 11.56 -16.01
CA VAL A 278 8.45 12.74 -15.19
C VAL A 278 9.00 13.94 -15.96
N PRO A 279 8.18 14.96 -16.25
CA PRO A 279 8.67 16.13 -16.97
C PRO A 279 9.65 16.91 -16.09
N LYS A 280 10.76 17.39 -16.66
CA LYS A 280 11.70 18.24 -15.91
C LYS A 280 11.24 19.69 -15.81
N ASN A 281 10.50 20.15 -16.82
CA ASN A 281 9.97 21.51 -16.84
C ASN A 281 8.75 21.63 -15.92
N ARG A 282 8.85 22.56 -14.97
CA ARG A 282 7.83 22.89 -13.97
C ARG A 282 6.49 23.32 -14.58
N ASP A 283 6.50 24.10 -15.64
CA ASP A 283 5.27 24.70 -16.21
C ASP A 283 4.33 23.62 -16.74
N ILE A 284 4.89 22.49 -17.17
CA ILE A 284 4.14 21.34 -17.63
C ILE A 284 3.41 20.67 -16.47
N ILE A 285 4.05 20.53 -15.30
CA ILE A 285 3.42 19.94 -14.11
C ILE A 285 2.23 20.79 -13.68
N GLU A 286 2.39 22.11 -13.58
CA GLU A 286 1.31 23.01 -13.17
C GLU A 286 0.16 23.03 -14.17
N ARG A 287 0.46 23.01 -15.48
CA ARG A 287 -0.56 22.88 -16.52
C ARG A 287 -1.34 21.59 -16.35
N LEU A 288 -0.65 20.45 -16.23
CA LEU A 288 -1.27 19.13 -16.21
C LEU A 288 -2.01 18.84 -14.90
N LYS A 289 -1.72 19.55 -13.81
CA LYS A 289 -2.33 19.35 -12.48
C LYS A 289 -3.85 19.48 -12.48
N ASN A 290 -4.40 20.36 -13.34
CA ASN A 290 -5.83 20.62 -13.43
C ASN A 290 -6.49 19.92 -14.63
N GLU A 291 -5.70 19.26 -15.47
CA GLU A 291 -6.20 18.54 -16.63
C GLU A 291 -6.91 17.27 -16.16
N ARG A 292 -8.10 17.01 -16.71
CA ARG A 292 -8.77 15.74 -16.51
C ARG A 292 -8.29 14.78 -17.58
N PHE A 293 -7.70 13.69 -17.13
CA PHE A 293 -7.38 12.58 -17.99
C PHE A 293 -8.68 12.08 -18.66
N PRO A 294 -8.73 11.92 -20.00
CA PRO A 294 -9.94 11.49 -20.71
C PRO A 294 -10.41 10.09 -20.32
#